data_AF-A0A6N0I453-F1
#
_entry.id   AF-A0A6N0I453-F1
#
_cell.length_a   1.000
_cell.length_b   1.000
_cell.length_c   1.000
_cell.angle_alpha   90.00
_cell.angle_beta   90.00
_cell.angle_gamma   90.00
#
_symmetry.space_group_name_H-M   'P 1'
#
loop_
_entity.id
_entity.type
_entity.pdbx_description
1 polymer ?
#
loop_
_entity_poly.entity_id
_entity_poly.type
_entity_poly.pdbx_seq_one_letter_code
_entity_poly.pdbx_strand_id
1 'polypeptide(L)'
;MTYYNVILSYGEKAFFKKCDDIGVYGVIIPDLPFELIEQLKQQLNDNRVVKIISLIAMTADTNRIQNIAKHAEGFIYTVTMNATTGEDGTFHPKLKDQIKMIKSFTALQL
;
A
#
# COMPACT_ATOMS: atom_id res chain seq x y z
N MET A 1 2.30 8.12 7.43
CA MET A 1 0.93 7.61 7.18
C MET A 1 -0.04 8.72 7.54
N THR A 2 -1.03 8.99 6.70
CA THR A 2 -2.07 10.01 6.95
C THR A 2 -3.36 9.66 6.21
N TYR A 3 -4.46 10.31 6.55
CA TYR A 3 -5.74 10.21 5.83
C TYR A 3 -5.76 11.10 4.59
N TYR A 4 -6.52 10.70 3.57
CA TYR A 4 -6.62 11.44 2.31
C TYR A 4 -7.14 12.86 2.51
N ASN A 5 -8.07 13.09 3.46
CA ASN A 5 -8.60 14.42 3.73
C ASN A 5 -7.51 15.45 4.09
N VAL A 6 -6.44 15.04 4.78
CA VAL A 6 -5.31 15.91 5.12
C VAL A 6 -4.53 16.30 3.85
N ILE A 7 -4.33 15.34 2.95
CA ILE A 7 -3.65 15.56 1.66
C ILE A 7 -4.49 16.49 0.78
N LEU A 8 -5.80 16.25 0.71
CA LEU A 8 -6.72 17.07 -0.05
C LEU A 8 -6.78 18.51 0.47
N SER A 9 -6.86 18.68 1.78
CA SER A 9 -6.88 20.00 2.43
C SER A 9 -5.56 20.78 2.23
N TYR A 10 -4.43 20.07 2.16
CA TYR A 10 -3.12 20.67 1.86
C TYR A 10 -2.93 20.97 0.36
N GLY A 11 -3.67 20.26 -0.50
CA GLY A 11 -3.50 20.21 -1.94
C GLY A 11 -2.52 19.09 -2.34
N GLU A 12 -3.00 18.13 -3.13
CA GLU A 12 -2.27 16.89 -3.48
C GLU A 12 -0.88 17.19 -4.05
N LYS A 13 -0.79 18.02 -5.10
CA LYS A 13 0.50 18.36 -5.74
C LYS A 13 1.48 19.02 -4.78
N ALA A 14 0.99 19.94 -3.94
CA ALA A 14 1.81 20.63 -2.96
C ALA A 14 2.30 19.67 -1.87
N PHE A 15 1.44 18.76 -1.42
CA PHE A 15 1.77 17.75 -0.41
C PHE A 15 2.88 16.83 -0.89
N PHE A 16 2.70 16.21 -2.06
CA PHE A 16 3.69 15.28 -2.62
C PHE A 16 4.99 15.98 -3.00
N LYS A 17 4.93 17.21 -3.53
CA LYS A 17 6.14 18.01 -3.73
C LYS A 17 6.89 18.27 -2.43
N LYS A 18 6.18 18.63 -1.36
CA LYS A 18 6.81 18.87 -0.06
C LYS A 18 7.42 17.59 0.51
N CYS A 19 6.77 16.45 0.32
CA CYS A 19 7.33 15.14 0.67
C CYS A 19 8.65 14.86 -0.05
N ASP A 20 8.72 15.13 -1.36
CA ASP A 20 9.96 15.01 -2.13
C ASP A 20 11.05 15.96 -1.60
N ASP A 21 10.72 17.24 -1.40
CA ASP A 21 11.67 18.28 -0.99
C ASP A 21 12.31 17.99 0.39
N ILE A 22 11.63 17.26 1.28
CA ILE A 22 12.14 16.91 2.62
C ILE A 22 12.64 15.45 2.71
N GLY A 23 12.63 14.71 1.61
CA GLY A 23 13.14 13.34 1.55
C GLY A 23 12.25 12.28 2.20
N VAL A 24 10.92 12.43 2.15
CA VAL A 24 10.00 11.38 2.57
C VAL A 24 10.12 10.19 1.62
N TYR A 25 10.39 9.01 2.17
CA TYR A 25 10.49 7.78 1.37
C TYR A 25 9.14 7.37 0.75
N GLY A 26 8.07 7.34 1.56
CA GLY A 26 6.76 6.92 1.09
C GLY A 26 5.61 7.31 2.01
N VAL A 27 4.40 7.30 1.44
CA VAL A 27 3.15 7.70 2.10
C VAL A 27 2.16 6.54 2.00
N ILE A 28 1.58 6.20 3.14
CA ILE A 28 0.45 5.27 3.27
C ILE A 28 -0.81 6.12 3.48
N ILE A 29 -1.85 5.86 2.67
CA ILE A 29 -3.16 6.52 2.70
C ILE A 29 -4.24 5.44 2.94
N PRO A 30 -4.54 5.10 4.20
CA PRO A 30 -5.33 3.91 4.53
C PRO A 30 -6.78 3.94 4.05
N ASP A 31 -7.34 5.14 3.88
CA ASP A 31 -8.74 5.40 3.54
C ASP A 31 -8.97 5.58 2.02
N LEU A 32 -7.92 5.59 1.20
CA LEU A 32 -8.04 5.77 -0.24
C LEU A 32 -7.99 4.41 -0.97
N PRO A 33 -9.07 4.00 -1.67
CA PRO A 33 -9.08 2.76 -2.42
C PRO A 33 -8.09 2.80 -3.59
N PHE A 34 -7.64 1.62 -4.01
CA PHE A 34 -6.63 1.45 -5.06
C PHE A 34 -6.95 2.22 -6.35
N GLU A 35 -8.20 2.21 -6.80
CA GLU A 35 -8.62 2.92 -8.02
C GLU A 35 -8.35 4.42 -7.95
N LEU A 36 -8.62 5.03 -6.79
CA LEU A 36 -8.38 6.46 -6.57
C LEU A 36 -6.89 6.74 -6.33
N ILE A 37 -6.13 5.79 -5.78
CA ILE A 37 -4.67 5.86 -5.70
C ILE A 37 -4.06 5.91 -7.11
N GLU A 38 -4.52 5.06 -8.03
CA GLU A 38 -4.00 5.06 -9.41
C GLU A 38 -4.35 6.36 -10.14
N GLN A 39 -5.56 6.90 -9.94
CA GLN A 39 -5.92 8.22 -10.48
C GLN A 39 -5.06 9.33 -9.87
N LEU A 40 -4.82 9.30 -8.57
CA LEU A 40 -3.94 10.25 -7.88
C LEU A 40 -2.52 10.17 -8.46
N LYS A 41 -1.97 8.97 -8.66
CA LYS A 41 -0.65 8.78 -9.29
C LYS A 41 -0.58 9.42 -10.68
N GLN A 42 -1.62 9.27 -11.51
CA GLN A 42 -1.69 9.86 -12.85
C GLN A 42 -1.74 11.40 -12.83
N GLN A 43 -2.30 12.00 -11.78
CA GLN A 43 -2.38 13.45 -11.62
C GLN A 43 -1.08 14.08 -11.07
N LEU A 44 -0.26 13.26 -10.41
CA LEU A 44 1.04 13.66 -9.88
C LEU A 44 2.10 13.61 -10.98
N ASN A 45 3.16 14.40 -10.83
CA ASN A 45 4.25 14.48 -11.81
C ASN A 45 5.01 13.14 -11.90
N ASP A 46 5.36 12.71 -13.11
CA ASP A 46 6.17 11.51 -13.36
C ASP A 46 7.53 11.54 -12.67
N ASN A 47 8.06 12.74 -12.37
CA ASN A 47 9.33 12.92 -11.65
C ASN A 47 9.23 12.76 -10.12
N ARG A 48 8.08 12.33 -9.59
CA ARG A 48 7.88 12.11 -8.15
C ARG A 48 8.82 11.03 -7.62
N VAL A 49 9.47 11.30 -6.48
CA VAL A 49 10.41 10.37 -5.85
C VAL A 49 9.74 9.57 -4.74
N VAL A 50 8.96 10.25 -3.88
CA VAL A 50 8.20 9.68 -2.76
C VAL A 50 7.26 8.61 -3.28
N LYS A 51 7.20 7.44 -2.63
CA LYS A 51 6.37 6.31 -3.04
C LYS A 51 4.98 6.35 -2.41
N ILE A 52 3.94 5.95 -3.15
CA ILE A 52 2.64 5.69 -2.55
C ILE A 52 2.57 4.20 -2.21
N ILE A 53 2.65 3.90 -0.92
CA ILE A 53 2.76 2.54 -0.40
C ILE A 53 1.37 1.90 -0.39
N SER A 54 1.23 0.81 -1.14
CA SER A 54 -0.03 0.09 -1.27
C SER A 54 -0.33 -0.78 -0.05
N LEU A 55 -1.60 -0.81 0.37
CA LEU A 55 -2.08 -1.78 1.35
C LEU A 55 -2.75 -2.97 0.65
N ILE A 56 -2.45 -4.18 1.12
CA ILE A 56 -3.15 -5.40 0.69
C ILE A 56 -3.70 -6.12 1.91
N ALA A 57 -5.03 -6.24 1.99
CA ALA A 57 -5.67 -7.10 2.96
C ALA A 57 -5.48 -8.57 2.52
N MET A 58 -5.05 -9.44 3.44
CA MET A 58 -4.83 -10.86 3.14
C MET A 58 -6.10 -11.66 2.87
N THR A 59 -7.26 -11.04 3.07
CA THR A 59 -8.58 -11.59 2.77
C THR A 59 -9.15 -11.11 1.45
N ALA A 60 -8.46 -10.21 0.74
CA ALA A 60 -8.85 -9.80 -0.59
C ALA A 60 -8.76 -10.97 -1.57
N ASP A 61 -9.54 -10.91 -2.64
CA ASP A 61 -9.48 -11.88 -3.73
C ASP A 61 -8.14 -11.81 -4.49
N THR A 62 -7.74 -12.93 -5.07
CA THR A 62 -6.45 -13.05 -5.77
C THR A 62 -6.32 -12.03 -6.91
N ASN A 63 -7.40 -11.72 -7.63
CA ASN A 63 -7.36 -10.75 -8.72
C ASN A 63 -7.09 -9.34 -8.19
N ARG A 64 -7.74 -8.95 -7.10
CA ARG A 64 -7.49 -7.68 -6.39
C ARG A 64 -6.05 -7.60 -5.89
N ILE A 65 -5.56 -8.66 -5.25
CA ILE A 65 -4.17 -8.76 -4.79
C ILE A 65 -3.20 -8.56 -5.95
N GLN A 66 -3.39 -9.29 -7.05
CA GLN A 66 -2.52 -9.21 -8.22
C GLN A 66 -2.51 -7.79 -8.83
N ASN A 67 -3.68 -7.16 -8.93
CA ASN A 67 -3.80 -5.81 -9.48
C ASN A 67 -3.07 -4.78 -8.61
N ILE A 68 -3.24 -4.83 -7.29
CA ILE A 68 -2.55 -3.92 -6.37
C ILE A 68 -1.04 -4.18 -6.40
N ALA A 69 -0.61 -5.44 -6.35
CA ALA A 69 0.80 -5.82 -6.30
C ALA A 69 1.60 -5.38 -7.55
N LYS A 70 0.97 -5.42 -8.73
CA LYS A 70 1.58 -4.99 -10.01
C LYS A 70 1.84 -3.48 -10.09
N HIS A 71 1.04 -2.68 -9.40
CA HIS A 71 1.12 -1.21 -9.43
C HIS A 71 1.68 -0.62 -8.12
N ALA A 72 2.05 -1.47 -7.17
CA ALA A 72 2.62 -1.05 -5.90
C ALA A 72 4.00 -0.41 -6.11
N GLU A 73 4.37 0.47 -5.17
CA GLU A 73 5.62 1.20 -5.18
C GLU A 73 6.35 1.03 -3.85
N GLY A 74 7.67 0.94 -3.86
CA GLY A 74 8.49 0.82 -2.65
C GLY A 74 8.35 -0.57 -2.01
N PHE A 75 7.31 -0.75 -1.20
CA PHE A 75 6.96 -2.02 -0.58
C PHE A 75 5.44 -2.16 -0.46
N ILE A 76 4.96 -3.36 -0.14
CA ILE A 76 3.54 -3.64 0.06
C ILE A 76 3.27 -3.78 1.56
N TYR A 77 2.36 -2.97 2.10
CA TYR A 77 1.93 -3.12 3.49
C TYR A 77 0.78 -4.13 3.57
N THR A 78 1.04 -5.31 4.11
CA THR A 78 -0.04 -6.31 4.27
C THR A 78 -0.81 -6.13 5.57
N VAL A 79 -2.13 -6.18 5.48
CA VAL A 79 -3.03 -6.10 6.64
C VAL A 79 -3.57 -7.49 6.93
N THR A 80 -3.19 -8.03 8.08
CA THR A 80 -3.75 -9.27 8.62
C THR A 80 -5.04 -8.96 9.35
N MET A 81 -6.09 -9.77 9.16
CA MET A 81 -7.21 -9.73 10.09
C MET A 81 -6.72 -10.25 11.46
N ASN A 82 -7.21 -9.64 12.54
CA ASN A 82 -7.04 -10.17 13.90
C ASN A 82 -7.60 -11.60 13.94
N ALA A 83 -6.76 -12.60 13.72
CA ALA A 83 -6.99 -13.89 14.33
C ALA A 83 -6.90 -13.61 15.83
N THR A 84 -8.03 -13.62 16.53
CA THR A 84 -8.01 -13.80 17.98
C THR A 84 -7.08 -14.96 18.24
N THR A 85 -6.01 -14.71 18.98
CA THR A 85 -4.99 -15.68 19.36
C THR A 85 -5.68 -16.88 19.99
N GLY A 86 -5.96 -17.90 19.18
CA GLY A 86 -6.32 -19.23 19.65
C GLY A 86 -5.05 -19.84 20.21
N GLU A 87 -4.92 -19.72 21.52
CA GLU A 87 -4.12 -20.46 22.52
C GLU A 87 -2.63 -20.81 22.26
N ASP A 88 -2.10 -20.83 21.04
CA ASP A 88 -0.80 -21.47 20.79
C ASP A 88 0.29 -20.59 20.15
N GLY A 89 0.05 -19.30 19.91
CA GLY A 89 1.09 -18.37 19.42
C GLY A 89 1.75 -18.78 18.08
N THR A 90 1.18 -19.75 17.36
CA THR A 90 1.72 -20.28 16.12
C THR A 90 1.27 -19.42 14.93
N PHE A 91 2.20 -19.09 14.05
CA PHE A 91 1.92 -18.42 12.79
C PHE A 91 0.90 -19.23 11.98
N HIS A 92 -0.25 -18.63 11.64
CA HIS A 92 -1.30 -19.31 10.88
C HIS A 92 -0.74 -19.81 9.53
N PRO A 93 -0.77 -21.11 9.19
CA PRO A 93 -0.14 -21.65 7.98
C PRO A 93 -0.50 -20.89 6.69
N LYS A 94 -1.77 -20.48 6.58
CA LYS A 94 -2.29 -19.67 5.46
C LYS A 94 -1.55 -18.35 5.23
N LEU A 95 -0.95 -17.74 6.26
CA LEU A 95 -0.18 -16.49 6.14
C LEU A 95 1.05 -16.67 5.25
N LYS A 96 1.79 -17.77 5.42
CA LYS A 96 2.98 -18.07 4.63
C LYS A 96 2.63 -18.29 3.16
N ASP A 97 1.52 -18.96 2.90
CA ASP A 97 1.04 -19.22 1.54
C ASP A 97 0.54 -17.95 0.86
N GLN A 98 -0.17 -17.08 1.60
CA GLN A 98 -0.60 -15.76 1.11
C GLN A 98 0.60 -14.88 0.76
N ILE A 99 1.61 -14.78 1.62
CA ILE A 99 2.83 -14.01 1.33
C ILE A 99 3.53 -14.55 0.07
N LYS A 100 3.67 -15.87 -0.06
CA LYS A 100 4.25 -16.49 -1.27
C LYS A 100 3.45 -16.13 -2.53
N MET A 101 2.13 -16.17 -2.44
CA MET A 101 1.25 -15.83 -3.56
C MET A 101 1.40 -14.35 -3.95
N ILE A 102 1.42 -13.42 -3.00
CA ILE A 102 1.65 -11.99 -3.32
C ILE A 102 3.04 -11.79 -3.94
N LYS A 103 4.09 -12.45 -3.41
CA LYS A 103 5.45 -12.42 -3.99
C LYS A 103 5.52 -12.97 -5.42
N SER A 104 4.57 -13.79 -5.85
CA SER A 104 4.53 -14.24 -7.25
C SER A 104 4.09 -13.15 -8.23
N PHE A 105 3.47 -12.07 -7.73
CA PHE A 105 2.97 -10.96 -8.53
C PHE A 105 3.86 -9.72 -8.51
N THR A 106 4.86 -9.67 -7.64
CA THR A 106 5.73 -8.49 -7.48
C THR A 106 7.13 -8.87 -7.00
N ALA A 107 8.12 -8.07 -7.37
CA ALA A 107 9.48 -8.17 -6.83
C ALA A 107 9.70 -7.32 -5.56
N LEU A 108 8.68 -6.55 -5.15
CA LEU A 108 8.76 -5.68 -3.97
C LEU A 108 8.78 -6.48 -2.66
N GLN A 109 9.32 -5.86 -1.62
CA GLN A 109 9.22 -6.38 -0.26
C GLN A 109 7.78 -6.27 0.25
N LEU A 110 7.43 -7.18 1.18
CA LEU A 110 6.18 -7.19 1.94
C LEU A 110 6.47 -6.99 3.42
#